data_AF-A0A9W9CJB2-F1
#
_entry.id   AF-A0A9W9CJB2-F1
#
_cell.length_a   1.000
_cell.length_b   1.000
_cell.length_c   1.000
_cell.angle_alpha   90.00
_cell.angle_beta   90.00
_cell.angle_gamma   90.00
#
_symmetry.space_group_name_H-M   'P 1'
#
loop_
_entity.id
_entity.type
_entity.pdbx_description
1 polymer ?
#
loop_
_entity_poly.entity_id
_entity_poly.type
_entity_poly.pdbx_seq_one_letter_code
_entity_poly.pdbx_strand_id
1 'polypeptide(L)'
;MLPLLTFLAALQLSSAYRSERPKTSSSLFILDEGVGHRSTPVTRWRTSIRSTTTQGTNATIIQQLGPENNPDQPIGAYSLAYSPSTSSLYSATGEGIIRTDIDGSNPKILITEDTIMSVTVAEKEGKIYYSTLTEGLIKRAELDGSNVEVVRNVSQGINLSYGASYTPAYFYAGGVLVDEEKGWLYWSASGGEHDGSVRRAALKSQDQEQEQVLASGINLPGQLRLVGDTLFWAEIGRWGDSPTAIKRIDLSQVRKSPVQPSSTTSSPVAYATQTVVHSNQSASIFVAIDYTGGLSTVAIQSFVVRGDGAEQKIWFVGMSAERTMFGKLVEITWKGSGDEEKAELKVLNQDTKDLGVPVGLEYVD
;
A
#
# COMPACT_ATOMS: atom_id res chain seq x y z
N MET A 1 -60.82 -14.61 -61.73
CA MET A 1 -60.78 -14.86 -60.26
C MET A 1 -59.36 -14.59 -59.79
N LEU A 2 -59.13 -13.48 -59.08
CA LEU A 2 -57.85 -13.18 -58.44
C LEU A 2 -57.67 -14.04 -57.18
N PRO A 3 -56.45 -14.50 -56.85
CA PRO A 3 -56.08 -14.77 -55.48
C PRO A 3 -55.24 -13.62 -54.91
N LEU A 4 -55.59 -13.28 -53.68
CA LEU A 4 -55.04 -12.28 -52.78
C LEU A 4 -53.65 -12.75 -52.28
N LEU A 5 -52.58 -11.99 -52.52
CA LEU A 5 -51.26 -12.25 -51.93
C LEU A 5 -51.10 -11.38 -50.68
N THR A 6 -51.23 -11.99 -49.50
CA THR A 6 -50.93 -11.39 -48.20
C THR A 6 -49.42 -11.41 -47.95
N PHE A 7 -48.81 -10.24 -47.80
CA PHE A 7 -47.44 -10.06 -47.28
C PHE A 7 -47.45 -10.27 -45.76
N LEU A 8 -46.74 -11.29 -45.28
CA LEU A 8 -46.38 -11.42 -43.86
C LEU A 8 -44.96 -10.87 -43.67
N ALA A 9 -44.82 -9.73 -43.00
CA ALA A 9 -43.53 -9.23 -42.56
C ALA A 9 -43.12 -9.97 -41.28
N ALA A 10 -42.07 -10.79 -41.35
CA ALA A 10 -41.45 -11.40 -40.20
C ALA A 10 -40.47 -10.40 -39.55
N LEU A 11 -40.84 -9.80 -38.43
CA LEU A 11 -39.89 -9.14 -37.54
C LEU A 11 -39.01 -10.21 -36.89
N GLN A 12 -37.73 -10.27 -37.26
CA GLN A 12 -36.74 -10.98 -36.46
C GLN A 12 -36.35 -10.10 -35.27
N LEU A 13 -36.85 -10.43 -34.08
CA LEU A 13 -36.28 -9.97 -32.82
C LEU A 13 -34.96 -10.70 -32.60
N SER A 14 -33.84 -10.07 -32.95
CA SER A 14 -32.53 -10.52 -32.51
C SER A 14 -32.41 -10.27 -31.01
N SER A 15 -32.68 -11.30 -30.20
CA SER A 15 -32.28 -11.30 -28.79
C SER A 15 -30.76 -11.43 -28.74
N ALA A 16 -30.06 -10.29 -28.66
CA ALA A 16 -28.66 -10.28 -28.27
C ALA A 16 -28.59 -10.81 -26.84
N TYR A 17 -28.23 -12.09 -26.68
CA TYR A 17 -27.80 -12.64 -25.40
C TYR A 17 -26.53 -11.90 -25.00
N ARG A 18 -26.70 -10.83 -24.20
CA ARG A 18 -25.60 -10.27 -23.44
C ARG A 18 -25.23 -11.34 -22.43
N SER A 19 -24.14 -12.05 -22.68
CA SER A 19 -23.45 -12.83 -21.65
C SER A 19 -23.08 -11.84 -20.54
N GLU A 20 -23.94 -11.74 -19.54
CA GLU A 20 -23.54 -11.19 -18.25
C GLU A 20 -22.51 -12.17 -17.71
N ARG A 21 -21.22 -11.86 -17.89
CA ARG A 21 -20.19 -12.45 -17.03
C ARG A 21 -20.68 -12.25 -15.59
N PRO A 22 -20.63 -13.28 -14.72
CA PRO A 22 -20.93 -13.08 -13.32
C PRO A 22 -20.08 -11.90 -12.87
N LYS A 23 -20.71 -10.84 -12.34
CA LYS A 23 -19.97 -9.79 -11.63
C LYS A 23 -19.19 -10.52 -10.55
N THR A 24 -17.87 -10.63 -10.73
CA THR A 24 -16.99 -11.02 -9.64
C THR A 24 -17.29 -10.05 -8.50
N SER A 25 -17.56 -10.58 -7.31
CA SER A 25 -17.72 -9.74 -6.14
C SER A 25 -16.35 -9.16 -5.81
N SER A 26 -16.23 -7.84 -5.83
CA SER A 26 -14.97 -7.17 -5.52
C SER A 26 -14.45 -7.58 -4.15
N SER A 27 -13.14 -7.77 -4.06
CA SER A 27 -12.46 -8.40 -2.92
C SER A 27 -11.29 -7.55 -2.45
N LEU A 28 -10.96 -7.68 -1.17
CA LEU A 28 -9.77 -7.13 -0.56
C LEU A 28 -8.77 -8.26 -0.32
N PHE A 29 -7.52 -8.04 -0.71
CA PHE A 29 -6.41 -8.94 -0.47
C PHE A 29 -5.50 -8.33 0.59
N ILE A 30 -5.16 -9.13 1.58
CA ILE A 30 -4.35 -8.72 2.73
C ILE A 30 -3.09 -9.56 2.75
N LEU A 31 -1.94 -8.90 2.80
CA LEU A 31 -0.67 -9.55 3.13
C LEU A 31 -0.47 -9.47 4.63
N ASP A 32 -0.42 -10.63 5.26
CA ASP A 32 -0.19 -10.86 6.68
C ASP A 32 1.27 -11.24 6.90
N GLU A 33 1.98 -10.51 7.76
CA GLU A 33 3.39 -10.79 8.05
C GLU A 33 3.59 -12.12 8.81
N GLY A 34 2.53 -12.63 9.44
CA GLY A 34 2.53 -13.84 10.26
C GLY A 34 2.90 -13.57 11.72
N VAL A 35 2.73 -14.59 12.58
CA VAL A 35 2.92 -14.46 14.03
C VAL A 35 3.99 -15.42 14.51
N GLY A 36 5.10 -14.87 15.00
CA GLY A 36 6.26 -15.61 15.51
C GLY A 36 6.23 -15.87 17.01
N HIS A 37 7.37 -16.34 17.56
CA HIS A 37 7.49 -16.76 18.96
C HIS A 37 7.22 -15.66 19.99
N ARG A 38 7.41 -14.38 19.64
CA ARG A 38 7.37 -13.26 20.59
C ARG A 38 5.95 -12.78 20.94
N SER A 39 4.92 -13.32 20.30
CA SER A 39 3.55 -12.81 20.38
C SER A 39 2.62 -13.70 21.21
N THR A 40 2.86 -13.81 22.52
CA THR A 40 1.93 -14.50 23.44
C THR A 40 0.78 -13.55 23.81
N PRO A 41 -0.49 -14.01 23.92
CA PRO A 41 -1.01 -15.38 23.84
C PRO A 41 -1.52 -15.79 22.44
N VAL A 42 -1.19 -15.03 21.40
CA VAL A 42 -1.70 -15.27 20.04
C VAL A 42 -1.09 -16.56 19.47
N THR A 43 -1.90 -17.36 18.76
CA THR A 43 -1.43 -18.56 18.06
C THR A 43 -0.40 -18.17 17.00
N ARG A 44 0.61 -19.00 16.76
CA ARG A 44 1.60 -18.75 15.70
C ARG A 44 1.02 -19.13 14.35
N TRP A 45 1.43 -18.42 13.31
CA TRP A 45 1.12 -18.77 11.93
C TRP A 45 2.11 -18.13 10.96
N ARG A 46 2.14 -18.66 9.75
CA ARG A 46 3.01 -18.23 8.66
C ARG A 46 2.59 -16.89 8.08
N THR A 47 3.54 -16.19 7.49
CA THR A 47 3.25 -15.12 6.53
C THR A 47 2.29 -15.64 5.47
N SER A 48 1.23 -14.91 5.17
CA SER A 48 0.15 -15.40 4.31
C SER A 48 -0.52 -14.31 3.50
N ILE A 49 -1.11 -14.69 2.38
CA ILE A 49 -2.04 -13.86 1.63
C ILE A 49 -3.44 -14.32 2.00
N ARG A 50 -4.28 -13.35 2.34
CA ARG A 50 -5.66 -13.54 2.77
C ARG A 50 -6.59 -12.78 1.83
N SER A 51 -7.78 -13.32 1.58
CA SER A 51 -8.84 -12.66 0.82
C SER A 51 -10.06 -12.46 1.71
N THR A 52 -10.75 -11.33 1.54
CA THR A 52 -12.01 -11.02 2.21
C THR A 52 -12.90 -10.17 1.30
N THR A 53 -14.19 -10.16 1.57
CA THR A 53 -15.12 -9.23 0.90
C THR A 53 -14.79 -7.78 1.27
N THR A 54 -15.26 -6.81 0.49
CA THR A 54 -15.14 -5.37 0.83
C THR A 54 -15.88 -4.95 2.10
N GLN A 55 -16.67 -5.86 2.71
CA GLN A 55 -17.31 -5.68 4.01
C GLN A 55 -16.55 -6.39 5.16
N GLY A 56 -15.36 -6.96 4.89
CA GLY A 56 -14.54 -7.65 5.89
C GLY A 56 -15.01 -9.05 6.25
N THR A 57 -16.00 -9.60 5.53
CA THR A 57 -16.56 -10.94 5.77
C THR A 57 -15.99 -11.99 4.82
N ASN A 58 -16.14 -13.28 5.16
CA ASN A 58 -15.62 -14.43 4.38
C ASN A 58 -14.09 -14.38 4.21
N ALA A 59 -13.39 -14.02 5.28
CA ALA A 59 -11.94 -14.01 5.28
C ALA A 59 -11.39 -15.45 5.11
N THR A 60 -10.45 -15.63 4.20
CA THR A 60 -9.79 -16.91 3.93
C THR A 60 -8.31 -16.72 3.66
N ILE A 61 -7.49 -17.69 4.07
CA ILE A 61 -6.09 -17.75 3.64
C ILE A 61 -6.07 -18.40 2.25
N ILE A 62 -5.57 -17.68 1.25
CA ILE A 62 -5.46 -18.18 -0.12
C ILE A 62 -4.06 -18.74 -0.42
N GLN A 63 -3.04 -18.24 0.28
CA GLN A 63 -1.67 -18.73 0.14
C GLN A 63 -0.86 -18.53 1.43
N GLN A 64 -0.08 -19.55 1.82
CA GLN A 64 0.93 -19.43 2.88
C GLN A 64 2.33 -19.30 2.26
N LEU A 65 3.12 -18.35 2.72
CA LEU A 65 4.44 -18.04 2.18
C LEU A 65 5.56 -18.63 3.05
N GLY A 66 6.76 -18.78 2.46
CA GLY A 66 7.96 -19.33 3.11
C GLY A 66 8.15 -20.84 2.95
N PRO A 67 9.12 -21.45 3.66
CA PRO A 67 9.47 -22.86 3.48
C PRO A 67 8.50 -23.82 4.18
N GLU A 68 8.11 -24.91 3.52
CA GLU A 68 7.11 -25.87 4.06
C GLU A 68 7.59 -26.61 5.33
N ASN A 69 8.90 -26.79 5.48
CA ASN A 69 9.50 -27.57 6.56
C ASN A 69 9.44 -26.89 7.94
N ASN A 70 9.03 -25.63 8.02
CA ASN A 70 8.88 -24.90 9.29
C ASN A 70 7.57 -24.09 9.32
N PRO A 71 6.42 -24.76 9.53
CA PRO A 71 5.10 -24.13 9.41
C PRO A 71 4.78 -23.10 10.50
N ASP A 72 5.58 -22.98 11.55
CA ASP A 72 5.33 -22.04 12.65
C ASP A 72 6.23 -20.79 12.60
N GLN A 73 7.13 -20.68 11.61
CA GLN A 73 8.02 -19.55 11.47
C GLN A 73 7.57 -18.62 10.34
N PRO A 74 7.09 -17.40 10.63
CA PRO A 74 6.83 -16.42 9.60
C PRO A 74 8.15 -15.94 8.96
N ILE A 75 8.09 -15.64 7.67
CA ILE A 75 9.18 -15.01 6.91
C ILE A 75 9.11 -13.48 6.96
N GLY A 76 8.04 -12.91 7.53
CA GLY A 76 7.78 -11.48 7.59
C GLY A 76 7.32 -10.92 6.24
N ALA A 77 6.66 -9.76 6.28
CA ALA A 77 6.21 -9.03 5.10
C ALA A 77 6.14 -7.54 5.34
N TYR A 78 6.12 -6.77 4.25
CA TYR A 78 6.20 -5.30 4.30
C TYR A 78 5.21 -4.60 3.36
N SER A 79 4.96 -5.16 2.17
CA SER A 79 4.16 -4.48 1.14
C SER A 79 3.53 -5.46 0.17
N LEU A 80 2.35 -5.10 -0.34
CA LEU A 80 1.60 -5.85 -1.35
C LEU A 80 1.27 -4.92 -2.51
N ALA A 81 1.44 -5.40 -3.74
CA ALA A 81 0.98 -4.73 -4.94
C ALA A 81 0.18 -5.70 -5.81
N TYR A 82 -0.87 -5.21 -6.46
CA TYR A 82 -1.69 -5.96 -7.40
C TYR A 82 -1.40 -5.52 -8.83
N SER A 83 -1.27 -6.49 -9.73
CA SER A 83 -1.17 -6.25 -11.17
C SER A 83 -2.41 -6.74 -11.90
N PRO A 84 -3.27 -5.84 -12.42
CA PRO A 84 -4.45 -6.24 -13.19
C PRO A 84 -4.10 -6.89 -14.53
N SER A 85 -3.00 -6.51 -15.20
CA SER A 85 -2.62 -7.10 -16.49
C SER A 85 -2.24 -8.57 -16.39
N THR A 86 -1.67 -8.99 -15.26
CA THR A 86 -1.24 -10.37 -15.01
C THR A 86 -2.16 -11.13 -14.05
N SER A 87 -3.13 -10.46 -13.42
CA SER A 87 -3.97 -11.03 -12.35
C SER A 87 -3.14 -11.66 -11.23
N SER A 88 -2.07 -10.96 -10.83
CA SER A 88 -1.13 -11.43 -9.81
C SER A 88 -0.89 -10.41 -8.71
N LEU A 89 -0.52 -10.92 -7.55
CA LEU A 89 -0.09 -10.19 -6.37
C LEU A 89 1.43 -10.31 -6.24
N TYR A 90 2.08 -9.20 -5.89
CA TYR A 90 3.50 -9.10 -5.60
C TYR A 90 3.68 -8.76 -4.13
N SER A 91 4.20 -9.71 -3.35
CA SER A 91 4.42 -9.57 -1.92
C SER A 91 5.89 -9.29 -1.64
N ALA A 92 6.20 -8.15 -1.04
CA ALA A 92 7.51 -7.89 -0.46
C ALA A 92 7.59 -8.54 0.92
N THR A 93 8.52 -9.48 1.07
CA THR A 93 8.69 -10.36 2.23
C THR A 93 10.11 -10.31 2.77
N GLY A 94 10.37 -10.95 3.91
CA GLY A 94 11.74 -11.13 4.40
C GLY A 94 12.62 -12.03 3.52
N GLU A 95 12.04 -12.75 2.56
CA GLU A 95 12.77 -13.56 1.56
C GLU A 95 12.83 -12.89 0.18
N GLY A 96 12.37 -11.64 0.07
CA GLY A 96 12.34 -10.86 -1.16
C GLY A 96 10.93 -10.72 -1.75
N ILE A 97 10.82 -10.59 -3.08
CA ILE A 97 9.52 -10.41 -3.75
C ILE A 97 8.99 -11.75 -4.23
N ILE A 98 7.81 -12.11 -3.76
CA ILE A 98 7.07 -13.31 -4.17
C ILE A 98 5.87 -12.88 -5.02
N ARG A 99 5.77 -13.39 -6.24
CA ARG A 99 4.56 -13.28 -7.07
C ARG A 99 3.64 -14.47 -6.82
N THR A 100 2.35 -14.22 -6.69
CA THR A 100 1.31 -15.24 -6.56
C THR A 100 0.11 -14.83 -7.42
N ASP A 101 -0.64 -15.76 -8.00
CA ASP A 101 -1.91 -15.43 -8.67
C ASP A 101 -2.97 -15.01 -7.65
N ILE A 102 -3.99 -14.25 -8.07
CA ILE A 102 -5.04 -13.76 -7.16
C ILE A 102 -5.89 -14.87 -6.52
N ASP A 103 -5.84 -16.10 -7.04
CA ASP A 103 -6.47 -17.26 -6.42
C ASP A 103 -5.56 -17.98 -5.40
N GLY A 104 -4.34 -17.48 -5.21
CA GLY A 104 -3.32 -18.06 -4.33
C GLY A 104 -2.37 -19.04 -5.04
N SER A 105 -2.62 -19.39 -6.30
CA SER A 105 -1.80 -20.38 -7.01
C SER A 105 -0.47 -19.79 -7.54
N ASN A 106 0.41 -20.68 -7.99
CA ASN A 106 1.68 -20.36 -8.65
C ASN A 106 2.62 -19.39 -7.89
N PRO A 107 2.84 -19.56 -6.56
CA PRO A 107 3.79 -18.73 -5.84
C PRO A 107 5.21 -18.90 -6.40
N LYS A 108 5.87 -17.79 -6.71
CA LYS A 108 7.24 -17.77 -7.26
C LYS A 108 8.04 -16.62 -6.66
N ILE A 109 9.20 -16.94 -6.10
CA ILE A 109 10.20 -15.93 -5.72
C ILE A 109 10.78 -15.31 -7.00
N LEU A 110 10.64 -14.00 -7.16
CA LEU A 110 11.14 -13.24 -8.30
C LEU A 110 12.46 -12.53 -8.00
N ILE A 111 12.56 -11.97 -6.79
CA ILE A 111 13.73 -11.22 -6.32
C ILE A 111 14.13 -11.80 -4.97
N THR A 112 15.41 -12.11 -4.79
CA THR A 112 16.01 -12.59 -3.53
C THR A 112 16.91 -11.50 -2.95
N GLU A 113 16.30 -10.43 -2.45
CA GLU A 113 16.97 -9.38 -1.67
C GLU A 113 16.26 -9.26 -0.33
N ASP A 114 17.01 -8.93 0.72
CA ASP A 114 16.46 -8.77 2.06
C ASP A 114 15.86 -7.37 2.26
N THR A 115 14.93 -7.26 3.20
CA THR A 115 14.41 -5.96 3.68
C THR A 115 13.81 -5.05 2.59
N ILE A 116 13.06 -5.63 1.65
CA ILE A 116 12.29 -4.88 0.66
C ILE A 116 11.09 -4.22 1.34
N MET A 117 11.08 -2.89 1.40
CA MET A 117 10.09 -2.13 2.18
C MET A 117 8.80 -1.86 1.41
N SER A 118 8.90 -1.64 0.10
CA SER A 118 7.77 -1.34 -0.76
C SER A 118 7.93 -2.03 -2.10
N VAL A 119 6.82 -2.45 -2.69
CA VAL A 119 6.73 -2.87 -4.09
C VAL A 119 5.54 -2.19 -4.75
N THR A 120 5.67 -1.84 -6.02
CA THR A 120 4.58 -1.32 -6.87
C THR A 120 4.77 -1.79 -8.31
N VAL A 121 3.70 -1.82 -9.09
CA VAL A 121 3.73 -2.30 -10.48
C VAL A 121 3.53 -1.12 -11.42
N ALA A 122 4.48 -0.94 -12.34
CA ALA A 122 4.41 -0.04 -13.48
C ALA A 122 3.77 -0.81 -14.65
N GLU A 123 2.44 -0.73 -14.76
CA GLU A 123 1.65 -1.55 -15.69
C GLU A 123 2.00 -1.29 -17.16
N LYS A 124 2.26 -0.04 -17.55
CA LYS A 124 2.59 0.29 -18.95
C LYS A 124 4.01 -0.12 -19.33
N GLU A 125 4.96 0.03 -18.41
CA GLU A 125 6.34 -0.38 -18.61
C GLU A 125 6.51 -1.91 -18.48
N GLY A 126 5.57 -2.60 -17.81
CA GLY A 126 5.69 -4.03 -17.54
C GLY A 126 6.79 -4.31 -16.52
N LYS A 127 6.89 -3.49 -15.47
CA LYS A 127 7.96 -3.59 -14.47
C LYS A 127 7.45 -3.51 -13.05
N ILE A 128 8.19 -4.11 -12.14
CA ILE A 128 8.05 -3.86 -10.70
C ILE A 128 9.07 -2.80 -10.28
N TYR A 129 8.64 -1.88 -9.43
CA TYR A 129 9.49 -0.92 -8.74
C TYR A 129 9.46 -1.25 -7.25
N TYR A 130 10.62 -1.26 -6.61
CA TYR A 130 10.72 -1.62 -5.20
C TYR A 130 11.83 -0.87 -4.48
N SER A 131 11.74 -0.81 -3.16
CA SER A 131 12.73 -0.12 -2.31
C SER A 131 13.38 -1.07 -1.31
N THR A 132 14.67 -0.82 -1.02
CA THR A 132 15.44 -1.58 -0.03
C THR A 132 15.75 -0.72 1.19
N LEU A 133 15.65 -1.32 2.38
CA LEU A 133 15.94 -0.64 3.64
C LEU A 133 17.44 -0.43 3.87
N THR A 134 18.22 -1.50 3.70
CA THR A 134 19.64 -1.53 4.03
C THR A 134 20.45 -0.61 3.11
N GLU A 135 20.19 -0.67 1.80
CA GLU A 135 20.94 0.13 0.83
C GLU A 135 20.30 1.52 0.60
N GLY A 136 19.03 1.72 0.99
CA GLY A 136 18.30 2.95 0.70
C GLY A 136 18.15 3.19 -0.80
N LEU A 137 17.98 2.14 -1.60
CA LEU A 137 17.84 2.22 -3.05
C LEU A 137 16.37 2.04 -3.46
N ILE A 138 16.01 2.69 -4.56
CA ILE A 138 14.82 2.37 -5.35
C ILE A 138 15.32 1.67 -6.61
N LYS A 139 14.85 0.46 -6.81
CA LYS A 139 15.20 -0.42 -7.93
C LYS A 139 13.97 -0.72 -8.77
N ARG A 140 14.20 -1.25 -9.96
CA ARG A 140 13.15 -1.84 -10.80
C ARG A 140 13.62 -3.13 -11.43
N ALA A 141 12.68 -3.97 -11.84
CA ALA A 141 12.92 -5.20 -12.58
C ALA A 141 11.75 -5.47 -13.52
N GLU A 142 11.93 -6.39 -14.48
CA GLU A 142 10.83 -6.92 -15.27
C GLU A 142 9.81 -7.64 -14.36
N LEU A 143 8.56 -7.86 -14.83
CA LEU A 143 7.52 -8.55 -14.05
C LEU A 143 7.88 -9.98 -13.61
N ASP A 144 8.90 -10.58 -14.22
CA ASP A 144 9.43 -11.90 -13.87
C ASP A 144 10.64 -11.86 -12.92
N GLY A 145 11.06 -10.67 -12.49
CA GLY A 145 12.21 -10.43 -11.61
C GLY A 145 13.55 -10.27 -12.32
N SER A 146 13.60 -10.41 -13.66
CA SER A 146 14.84 -10.24 -14.41
C SER A 146 15.22 -8.76 -14.60
N ASN A 147 16.46 -8.53 -15.04
CA ASN A 147 17.01 -7.20 -15.36
C ASN A 147 16.82 -6.16 -14.24
N VAL A 148 17.28 -6.52 -13.04
CA VAL A 148 17.28 -5.59 -11.89
C VAL A 148 18.20 -4.39 -12.19
N GLU A 149 17.65 -3.19 -12.05
CA GLU A 149 18.34 -1.93 -12.25
C GLU A 149 18.10 -0.98 -11.08
N VAL A 150 19.13 -0.23 -10.69
CA VAL A 150 18.99 0.88 -9.73
C VAL A 150 18.37 2.08 -10.46
N VAL A 151 17.23 2.55 -9.94
CA VAL A 151 16.53 3.73 -10.44
C VAL A 151 17.01 4.98 -9.72
N ARG A 152 17.16 4.89 -8.39
CA ARG A 152 17.53 6.03 -7.56
C ARG A 152 18.19 5.58 -6.26
N ASN A 153 19.17 6.35 -5.80
CA ASN A 153 19.74 6.22 -4.45
C ASN A 153 19.14 7.31 -3.56
N VAL A 154 18.41 6.91 -2.52
CA VAL A 154 17.79 7.82 -1.54
C VAL A 154 18.44 7.72 -0.15
N SER A 155 19.52 6.94 -0.01
CA SER A 155 20.12 6.56 1.28
C SER A 155 20.60 7.74 2.13
N GLN A 156 21.12 8.79 1.50
CA GLN A 156 21.97 9.80 2.14
C GLN A 156 23.12 9.21 2.98
N GLY A 157 23.59 8.02 2.60
CA GLY A 157 24.64 7.28 3.31
C GLY A 157 24.10 6.17 4.23
N ILE A 158 25.04 5.46 4.86
CA ILE A 158 24.76 4.32 5.73
C ILE A 158 24.81 4.74 7.19
N ASN A 159 23.79 4.35 7.97
CA ASN A 159 23.71 4.69 9.39
C ASN A 159 24.46 3.67 10.25
N LEU A 160 25.78 3.89 10.41
CA LEU A 160 26.68 3.07 11.22
C LEU A 160 26.41 3.12 12.74
N SER A 161 25.40 3.88 13.19
CA SER A 161 25.02 3.96 14.61
C SER A 161 24.29 2.71 15.09
N TYR A 162 23.76 1.89 14.17
CA TYR A 162 23.17 0.60 14.51
C TYR A 162 24.24 -0.50 14.52
N GLY A 163 24.05 -1.51 15.38
CA GLY A 163 25.00 -2.62 15.51
C GLY A 163 25.25 -3.36 14.19
N ALA A 164 26.43 -3.99 14.06
CA ALA A 164 26.93 -4.56 12.80
C ALA A 164 26.04 -5.64 12.13
N SER A 165 25.03 -6.17 12.84
CA SER A 165 24.09 -7.16 12.29
C SER A 165 22.88 -6.55 11.57
N TYR A 166 22.64 -5.24 11.73
CA TYR A 166 21.52 -4.53 11.12
C TYR A 166 21.88 -3.06 10.95
N THR A 167 22.31 -2.65 9.76
CA THR A 167 22.80 -1.29 9.51
C THR A 167 22.02 -0.66 8.35
N PRO A 168 20.90 0.02 8.63
CA PRO A 168 20.07 0.62 7.59
C PRO A 168 20.75 1.84 6.96
N ALA A 169 20.27 2.26 5.80
CA ALA A 169 20.54 3.59 5.27
C ALA A 169 20.01 4.69 6.19
N TYR A 170 20.55 5.91 6.10
CA TYR A 170 20.00 7.05 6.85
C TYR A 170 18.56 7.34 6.42
N PHE A 171 18.32 7.28 5.12
CA PHE A 171 17.01 7.39 4.52
C PHE A 171 16.69 6.17 3.68
N TYR A 172 15.44 5.74 3.70
CA TYR A 172 14.95 4.70 2.81
C TYR A 172 13.54 5.06 2.34
N ALA A 173 13.12 4.48 1.22
CA ALA A 173 11.77 4.66 0.74
C ALA A 173 10.82 3.67 1.43
N GLY A 174 9.95 4.15 2.32
CA GLY A 174 8.92 3.34 2.99
C GLY A 174 7.75 2.97 2.07
N GLY A 175 7.57 3.72 1.00
CA GLY A 175 6.56 3.55 -0.03
C GLY A 175 7.09 4.11 -1.35
N VAL A 176 6.85 3.40 -2.45
CA VAL A 176 7.21 3.80 -3.81
C VAL A 176 5.98 3.74 -4.71
N LEU A 177 5.84 4.73 -5.58
CA LEU A 177 4.76 4.80 -6.56
C LEU A 177 5.28 5.43 -7.87
N VAL A 178 4.82 4.93 -9.00
CA VAL A 178 5.07 5.51 -10.33
C VAL A 178 3.79 6.08 -10.94
N ASP A 179 3.87 7.28 -11.51
CA ASP A 179 2.84 7.86 -12.40
C ASP A 179 3.41 7.82 -13.82
N GLU A 180 3.08 6.76 -14.56
CA GLU A 180 3.60 6.51 -15.90
C GLU A 180 3.05 7.51 -16.93
N GLU A 181 1.86 8.06 -16.70
CA GLU A 181 1.23 9.05 -17.59
C GLU A 181 1.96 10.38 -17.53
N LYS A 182 2.33 10.81 -16.33
CA LYS A 182 2.99 12.09 -16.10
C LYS A 182 4.51 11.97 -15.98
N GLY A 183 5.04 10.75 -15.97
CA GLY A 183 6.48 10.47 -15.88
C GLY A 183 7.08 10.83 -14.52
N TRP A 184 6.36 10.60 -13.42
CA TRP A 184 6.84 10.88 -12.06
C TRP A 184 7.11 9.59 -11.27
N LEU A 185 8.19 9.61 -10.50
CA LEU A 185 8.44 8.68 -9.41
C LEU A 185 8.16 9.41 -8.09
N TYR A 186 7.36 8.81 -7.22
CA TYR A 186 7.05 9.29 -5.87
C TYR A 186 7.58 8.31 -4.84
N TRP A 187 8.09 8.85 -3.72
CA TRP A 187 8.45 8.02 -2.58
C TRP A 187 8.28 8.76 -1.25
N SER A 188 7.98 8.00 -0.20
CA SER A 188 8.05 8.44 1.18
C SER A 188 9.46 8.16 1.71
N ALA A 189 10.24 9.20 1.94
CA ALA A 189 11.58 9.07 2.51
C ALA A 189 11.49 9.05 4.04
N SER A 190 11.87 7.93 4.64
CA SER A 190 11.92 7.74 6.09
C SER A 190 13.35 7.94 6.59
N GLY A 191 13.60 9.05 7.30
CA GLY A 191 14.86 9.34 8.00
C GLY A 191 14.85 9.00 9.49
N GLY A 192 13.73 8.46 9.99
CA GLY A 192 13.47 8.26 11.41
C GLY A 192 12.26 9.06 11.90
N GLU A 193 12.18 9.27 13.20
CA GLU A 193 11.08 10.00 13.83
C GLU A 193 11.16 11.50 13.53
N HIS A 194 10.07 12.07 13.01
CA HIS A 194 9.96 13.47 12.57
C HIS A 194 10.92 13.93 11.45
N ASP A 195 11.75 13.05 10.89
CA ASP A 195 12.65 13.34 9.78
C ASP A 195 12.18 12.70 8.46
N GLY A 196 10.88 12.44 8.36
CA GLY A 196 10.25 11.90 7.17
C GLY A 196 9.82 12.98 6.18
N SER A 197 9.73 12.60 4.90
CA SER A 197 9.22 13.46 3.84
C SER A 197 8.52 12.67 2.73
N VAL A 198 7.66 13.34 1.97
CA VAL A 198 7.14 12.83 0.69
C VAL A 198 7.87 13.59 -0.42
N ARG A 199 8.44 12.84 -1.36
CA ARG A 199 9.29 13.37 -2.44
C ARG A 199 8.83 12.86 -3.78
N ARG A 200 9.20 13.58 -4.84
CA ARG A 200 9.07 13.10 -6.23
C ARG A 200 10.23 13.57 -7.10
N ALA A 201 10.46 12.86 -8.18
CA ALA A 201 11.39 13.24 -9.25
C ALA A 201 10.90 12.67 -10.59
N ALA A 202 11.44 13.18 -11.70
CA ALA A 202 11.12 12.62 -13.01
C ALA A 202 11.54 11.14 -13.08
N LEU A 203 10.62 10.28 -13.55
CA LEU A 203 10.76 8.82 -13.54
C LEU A 203 12.00 8.32 -14.29
N LYS A 204 12.39 9.02 -15.36
CA LYS A 204 13.53 8.67 -16.22
C LYS A 204 14.80 9.49 -15.92
N SER A 205 14.76 10.40 -14.95
CA SER A 205 15.92 11.21 -14.59
C SER A 205 16.67 10.57 -13.42
N GLN A 206 17.97 10.35 -13.60
CA GLN A 206 18.88 9.97 -12.52
C GLN A 206 19.45 11.18 -11.78
N ASP A 207 19.14 12.40 -12.24
CA ASP A 207 19.57 13.63 -11.62
C ASP A 207 18.91 13.79 -10.23
N GLN A 208 19.74 13.94 -9.21
CA GLN A 208 19.29 14.18 -7.82
C GLN A 208 18.85 15.63 -7.63
N GLU A 209 19.33 16.58 -8.44
CA GLU A 209 19.01 18.01 -8.31
C GLU A 209 17.58 18.36 -8.75
N GLN A 210 16.88 17.43 -9.42
CA GLN A 210 15.49 17.60 -9.87
C GLN A 210 14.44 17.08 -8.88
N GLU A 211 14.87 16.75 -7.66
CA GLU A 211 13.98 16.26 -6.63
C GLU A 211 13.11 17.38 -6.03
N GLN A 212 11.83 17.08 -5.83
CA GLN A 212 10.88 17.97 -5.17
C GLN A 212 10.40 17.35 -3.86
N VAL A 213 10.59 18.07 -2.76
CA VAL A 213 9.99 17.75 -1.46
C VAL A 213 8.55 18.30 -1.46
N LEU A 214 7.57 17.41 -1.33
CA LEU A 214 6.14 17.73 -1.32
C LEU A 214 5.61 17.94 0.12
N ALA A 215 6.19 17.23 1.09
CA ALA A 215 5.90 17.37 2.51
C ALA A 215 7.12 16.95 3.33
N SER A 216 7.30 17.54 4.51
CA SER A 216 8.42 17.27 5.43
C SER A 216 7.94 17.22 6.88
N GLY A 217 8.82 16.80 7.81
CA GLY A 217 8.48 16.69 9.23
C GLY A 217 7.56 15.51 9.55
N ILE A 218 7.53 14.50 8.68
CA ILE A 218 6.60 13.37 8.77
C ILE A 218 7.18 12.28 9.69
N ASN A 219 6.33 11.64 10.50
CA ASN A 219 6.74 10.54 11.36
C ASN A 219 6.65 9.19 10.62
N LEU A 220 7.81 8.62 10.23
CA LEU A 220 7.93 7.35 9.50
C LEU A 220 6.87 7.17 8.39
N PRO A 221 6.99 7.94 7.30
CA PRO A 221 6.04 7.83 6.19
C PRO A 221 6.16 6.45 5.51
N GLY A 222 5.02 5.81 5.31
CA GLY A 222 4.87 4.48 4.73
C GLY A 222 4.30 4.50 3.33
N GLN A 223 3.31 3.64 3.06
CA GLN A 223 2.70 3.47 1.75
C GLN A 223 2.18 4.79 1.14
N LEU A 224 2.31 4.90 -0.18
CA LEU A 224 1.76 5.96 -1.01
C LEU A 224 0.64 5.44 -1.92
N ARG A 225 -0.37 6.27 -2.20
CA ARG A 225 -1.40 6.00 -3.22
C ARG A 225 -1.69 7.28 -4.01
N LEU A 226 -1.89 7.18 -5.32
CA LEU A 226 -2.28 8.29 -6.18
C LEU A 226 -3.64 8.02 -6.80
N VAL A 227 -4.55 8.97 -6.65
CA VAL A 227 -5.86 8.95 -7.30
C VAL A 227 -6.06 10.29 -8.00
N GLY A 228 -6.09 10.27 -9.34
CA GLY A 228 -6.15 11.48 -10.15
C GLY A 228 -4.93 12.39 -9.93
N ASP A 229 -5.15 13.56 -9.33
CA ASP A 229 -4.11 14.50 -8.93
C ASP A 229 -3.93 14.58 -7.40
N THR A 230 -4.50 13.66 -6.64
CA THR A 230 -4.35 13.61 -5.18
C THR A 230 -3.41 12.49 -4.78
N LEU A 231 -2.29 12.86 -4.14
CA LEU A 231 -1.33 11.92 -3.56
C LEU A 231 -1.64 11.74 -2.07
N PHE A 232 -1.77 10.49 -1.65
CA PHE A 232 -2.01 10.07 -0.27
C PHE A 232 -0.77 9.36 0.28
N TRP A 233 -0.54 9.47 1.59
CA TRP A 233 0.47 8.70 2.31
C TRP A 233 -0.01 8.29 3.69
N ALA A 234 0.52 7.17 4.18
CA ALA A 234 0.38 6.75 5.57
C ALA A 234 1.55 7.28 6.42
N GLU A 235 1.26 7.68 7.65
CA GLU A 235 2.24 7.90 8.72
C GLU A 235 2.07 6.76 9.72
N ILE A 236 3.09 5.91 9.85
CA ILE A 236 2.98 4.66 10.63
C ILE A 236 3.17 4.95 12.12
N GLY A 237 4.11 5.84 12.44
CA GLY A 237 4.60 6.03 13.80
C GLY A 237 5.68 4.98 14.17
N ARG A 238 6.57 5.34 15.09
CA ARG A 238 7.77 4.54 15.43
C ARG A 238 7.55 3.58 16.58
N TRP A 239 6.77 4.00 17.55
CA TRP A 239 6.60 3.34 18.84
C TRP A 239 5.18 2.84 19.01
N GLY A 240 4.99 1.92 19.96
CA GLY A 240 3.69 1.34 20.25
C GLY A 240 2.60 2.35 20.63
N ASP A 241 2.96 3.57 21.02
CA ASP A 241 2.07 4.69 21.35
C ASP A 241 2.15 5.87 20.35
N SER A 242 2.95 5.74 19.29
CA SER A 242 3.11 6.80 18.29
C SER A 242 1.79 7.06 17.55
N PRO A 243 1.52 8.31 17.17
CA PRO A 243 0.36 8.62 16.34
C PRO A 243 0.53 8.04 14.94
N THR A 244 -0.58 7.59 14.37
CA THR A 244 -0.70 7.18 12.97
C THR A 244 -1.73 8.02 12.24
N ALA A 245 -1.56 8.20 10.93
CA ALA A 245 -2.46 8.98 10.09
C ALA A 245 -2.44 8.50 8.64
N ILE A 246 -3.49 8.84 7.88
CA ILE A 246 -3.40 9.00 6.42
C ILE A 246 -3.49 10.49 6.17
N LYS A 247 -2.67 10.99 5.27
CA LYS A 247 -2.69 12.39 4.82
C LYS A 247 -2.69 12.45 3.31
N ARG A 248 -3.02 13.62 2.77
CA ARG A 248 -3.05 13.86 1.33
C ARG A 248 -2.57 15.24 0.94
N ILE A 249 -2.20 15.37 -0.33
CA ILE A 249 -1.85 16.61 -1.00
C ILE A 249 -2.49 16.63 -2.40
N ASP A 250 -3.10 17.75 -2.76
CA ASP A 250 -3.53 18.00 -4.15
C ASP A 250 -2.34 18.48 -4.97
N LEU A 251 -1.90 17.67 -5.93
CA LEU A 251 -0.75 17.96 -6.80
C LEU A 251 -1.02 19.09 -7.80
N SER A 252 -2.27 19.51 -7.99
CA SER A 252 -2.61 20.66 -8.83
C SER A 252 -1.98 21.96 -8.29
N GLN A 253 -1.77 22.04 -6.97
CA GLN A 253 -1.10 23.17 -6.31
C GLN A 253 0.39 23.22 -6.66
N VAL A 254 1.03 22.06 -6.84
CA VAL A 254 2.47 21.95 -7.12
C VAL A 254 2.77 22.43 -8.54
N ARG A 255 1.84 22.22 -9.49
CA ARG A 255 1.99 22.70 -10.89
C ARG A 255 1.95 24.22 -11.02
N LYS A 256 1.39 24.93 -10.03
CA LYS A 256 1.25 26.40 -10.04
C LYS A 256 2.45 27.12 -9.40
N SER A 257 3.36 26.39 -8.74
CA SER A 257 4.55 26.96 -8.12
C SER A 257 5.76 26.87 -9.06
N PRO A 258 6.52 27.96 -9.27
CA PRO A 258 7.73 27.90 -10.08
C PRO A 258 8.77 26.99 -9.41
N VAL A 259 9.36 26.09 -10.20
CA VAL A 259 10.52 25.28 -9.79
C VAL A 259 11.67 26.25 -9.53
N GLN A 260 11.98 26.53 -8.27
CA GLN A 260 13.23 27.22 -7.94
C GLN A 260 14.37 26.20 -7.91
N PRO A 261 15.46 26.42 -8.66
CA PRO A 261 16.67 25.65 -8.48
C PRO A 261 17.18 25.85 -7.05
N SER A 262 17.75 24.80 -6.48
CA SER A 262 18.29 24.75 -5.12
C SER A 262 19.47 25.72 -4.95
N SER A 263 19.18 27.01 -4.77
CA SER A 263 20.13 27.96 -4.21
C SER A 263 19.77 28.23 -2.77
N THR A 264 20.72 27.93 -1.89
CA THR A 264 20.75 28.19 -0.45
C THR A 264 19.97 29.44 -0.04
N THR A 265 19.04 29.28 0.94
CA THR A 265 18.31 30.30 1.73
C THR A 265 16.85 30.65 1.39
N SER A 266 16.15 29.94 0.49
CA SER A 266 14.67 30.00 0.49
C SER A 266 14.09 28.98 1.48
N SER A 267 13.21 29.44 2.37
CA SER A 267 12.41 28.52 3.20
C SER A 267 11.70 27.53 2.27
N PRO A 268 11.69 26.21 2.58
CA PRO A 268 11.05 25.23 1.73
C PRO A 268 9.59 25.63 1.50
N VAL A 269 9.14 25.58 0.24
CA VAL A 269 7.73 25.80 -0.10
C VAL A 269 6.91 24.75 0.64
N ALA A 270 6.19 25.17 1.67
CA ALA A 270 5.29 24.29 2.40
C ALA A 270 3.99 24.17 1.59
N TYR A 271 3.85 23.09 0.84
CA TYR A 271 2.58 22.78 0.19
C TYR A 271 1.53 22.43 1.25
N ALA A 272 0.29 22.85 1.02
CA ALA A 272 -0.81 22.56 1.92
C ALA A 272 -1.15 21.07 1.89
N THR A 273 -1.13 20.44 3.06
CA THR A 273 -1.48 19.03 3.27
C THR A 273 -2.73 18.92 4.10
N GLN A 274 -3.50 17.86 3.91
CA GLN A 274 -4.74 17.60 4.64
C GLN A 274 -4.65 16.26 5.36
N THR A 275 -5.12 16.22 6.60
CA THR A 275 -5.21 14.98 7.39
C THR A 275 -6.50 14.27 7.04
N VAL A 276 -6.36 13.02 6.59
CA VAL A 276 -7.47 12.17 6.19
C VAL A 276 -8.07 11.46 7.38
N VAL A 277 -7.21 10.73 8.08
CA VAL A 277 -7.53 10.08 9.33
C VAL A 277 -6.36 10.30 10.27
N HIS A 278 -6.64 10.44 11.55
CA HIS A 278 -5.63 10.52 12.58
C HIS A 278 -6.07 9.69 13.79
N SER A 279 -5.09 9.03 14.41
CA SER A 279 -5.30 8.12 15.55
C SER A 279 -6.10 8.72 16.73
N ASN A 280 -6.06 10.03 16.93
CA ASN A 280 -6.82 10.73 17.98
C ASN A 280 -8.34 10.84 17.72
N GLN A 281 -8.83 10.48 16.52
CA GLN A 281 -10.25 10.62 16.18
C GLN A 281 -11.14 9.54 16.82
N SER A 282 -10.62 8.33 17.05
CA SER A 282 -11.41 7.22 17.60
C SER A 282 -10.55 6.19 18.33
N ALA A 283 -10.67 6.15 19.66
CA ALA A 283 -9.97 5.17 20.48
C ALA A 283 -10.42 3.73 20.17
N SER A 284 -11.68 3.48 19.82
CA SER A 284 -12.15 2.12 19.49
C SER A 284 -11.49 1.55 18.23
N ILE A 285 -11.02 2.43 17.34
CA ILE A 285 -10.30 2.05 16.12
C ILE A 285 -8.80 1.97 16.40
N PHE A 286 -8.23 3.01 16.99
CA PHE A 286 -6.79 3.18 17.06
C PHE A 286 -6.14 2.71 18.35
N VAL A 287 -6.90 2.32 19.37
CA VAL A 287 -6.35 1.78 20.61
C VAL A 287 -6.67 0.29 20.70
N ALA A 288 -5.66 -0.50 21.05
CA ALA A 288 -5.77 -1.88 21.45
C ALA A 288 -5.22 -2.05 22.87
N ILE A 289 -5.84 -2.93 23.64
CA ILE A 289 -5.43 -3.25 25.01
C ILE A 289 -4.98 -4.71 25.02
N ASP A 290 -3.74 -4.96 25.39
CA ASP A 290 -3.21 -6.31 25.48
C ASP A 290 -3.68 -7.04 26.76
N TYR A 291 -3.37 -8.34 26.88
CA TYR A 291 -3.75 -9.16 28.04
C TYR A 291 -3.08 -8.72 29.36
N THR A 292 -2.06 -7.86 29.30
CA THR A 292 -1.40 -7.27 30.46
C THR A 292 -1.99 -5.91 30.85
N GLY A 293 -2.93 -5.39 30.07
CA GLY A 293 -3.49 -4.05 30.23
C GLY A 293 -2.67 -2.95 29.55
N GLY A 294 -1.63 -3.31 28.79
CA GLY A 294 -0.82 -2.37 28.01
C GLY A 294 -1.63 -1.80 26.84
N LEU A 295 -1.51 -0.48 26.64
CA LEU A 295 -2.16 0.23 25.54
C LEU A 295 -1.20 0.33 24.36
N SER A 296 -1.71 0.05 23.17
CA SER A 296 -0.99 0.23 21.91
C SER A 296 -1.85 0.93 20.88
N THR A 297 -1.24 1.82 20.12
CA THR A 297 -1.76 2.32 18.86
C THR A 297 -1.82 1.20 17.83
N VAL A 298 -2.98 1.03 17.21
CA VAL A 298 -3.13 0.24 15.97
C VAL A 298 -2.66 1.12 14.81
N ALA A 299 -1.39 0.97 14.43
CA ALA A 299 -0.74 1.75 13.39
C ALA A 299 -1.24 1.35 12.00
N ILE A 300 -1.56 2.34 11.16
CA ILE A 300 -2.00 2.12 9.77
C ILE A 300 -0.78 1.64 8.97
N GLN A 301 -0.86 0.42 8.42
CA GLN A 301 0.24 -0.17 7.64
C GLN A 301 0.04 0.02 6.14
N SER A 302 -1.18 -0.23 5.67
CA SER A 302 -1.52 -0.15 4.25
C SER A 302 -2.96 0.28 4.05
N PHE A 303 -3.23 0.94 2.94
CA PHE A 303 -4.54 1.43 2.57
C PHE A 303 -4.73 1.42 1.05
N VAL A 304 -5.99 1.40 0.64
CA VAL A 304 -6.43 1.53 -0.75
C VAL A 304 -7.48 2.63 -0.83
N VAL A 305 -7.43 3.42 -1.90
CA VAL A 305 -8.37 4.52 -2.15
C VAL A 305 -9.14 4.18 -3.43
N ARG A 306 -10.48 4.24 -3.36
CA ARG A 306 -11.37 4.09 -4.51
C ARG A 306 -12.28 5.30 -4.64
N GLY A 307 -12.49 5.71 -5.88
CA GLY A 307 -13.23 6.92 -6.24
C GLY A 307 -12.31 8.13 -6.34
N ASP A 308 -12.52 8.93 -7.37
CA ASP A 308 -11.77 10.15 -7.70
C ASP A 308 -12.62 11.43 -7.56
N GLY A 309 -13.85 11.30 -7.04
CA GLY A 309 -14.84 12.38 -6.89
C GLY A 309 -15.12 12.79 -5.45
N ALA A 310 -16.29 13.39 -5.22
CA ALA A 310 -16.72 13.96 -3.94
C ALA A 310 -16.98 12.92 -2.83
N GLU A 311 -17.15 11.64 -3.20
CA GLU A 311 -17.19 10.53 -2.27
C GLU A 311 -16.04 9.57 -2.60
N GLN A 312 -15.13 9.40 -1.65
CA GLN A 312 -14.03 8.45 -1.74
C GLN A 312 -14.22 7.38 -0.68
N LYS A 313 -14.00 6.13 -1.07
CA LYS A 313 -13.91 5.02 -0.12
C LYS A 313 -12.45 4.69 0.09
N ILE A 314 -12.03 4.67 1.34
CA ILE A 314 -10.69 4.25 1.73
C ILE A 314 -10.86 3.03 2.60
N TRP A 315 -10.15 1.95 2.28
CA TRP A 315 -9.96 0.86 3.22
C TRP A 315 -8.55 0.93 3.73
N PHE A 316 -8.35 0.73 5.02
CA PHE A 316 -7.02 0.56 5.58
C PHE A 316 -6.97 -0.66 6.50
N VAL A 317 -5.78 -1.22 6.57
CA VAL A 317 -5.42 -2.21 7.57
C VAL A 317 -4.43 -1.60 8.55
N GLY A 318 -4.55 -1.99 9.81
CA GLY A 318 -3.62 -1.58 10.84
C GLY A 318 -3.31 -2.70 11.81
N MET A 319 -2.14 -2.57 12.44
CA MET A 319 -1.64 -3.53 13.42
C MET A 319 -1.08 -2.83 14.67
N SER A 320 -1.14 -3.50 15.83
CA SER A 320 -0.41 -3.07 17.04
C SER A 320 1.05 -3.55 17.00
N ALA A 321 1.93 -2.88 17.75
CA ALA A 321 3.36 -3.20 17.83
C ALA A 321 3.79 -3.85 19.16
N GLU A 322 2.84 -4.27 19.99
CA GLU A 322 3.07 -4.81 21.34
C GLU A 322 3.09 -6.35 21.39
N ARG A 323 3.27 -6.92 22.58
CA ARG A 323 3.30 -8.39 22.82
C ARG A 323 2.08 -9.11 22.25
N THR A 324 0.92 -8.47 22.25
CA THR A 324 -0.27 -8.98 21.56
C THR A 324 -0.47 -8.24 20.26
N MET A 325 -0.50 -9.00 19.16
CA MET A 325 -0.74 -8.46 17.83
C MET A 325 -2.24 -8.43 17.55
N PHE A 326 -2.74 -7.25 17.19
CA PHE A 326 -4.12 -7.02 16.80
C PHE A 326 -4.15 -6.57 15.34
N GLY A 327 -4.98 -7.21 14.51
CA GLY A 327 -5.25 -6.76 13.14
C GLY A 327 -6.62 -6.09 13.06
N LYS A 328 -6.72 -4.97 12.35
CA LYS A 328 -8.00 -4.32 12.03
C LYS A 328 -8.10 -4.00 10.54
N LEU A 329 -9.29 -4.16 9.99
CA LEU A 329 -9.71 -3.68 8.69
C LEU A 329 -10.82 -2.64 8.88
N VAL A 330 -10.62 -1.45 8.34
CA VAL A 330 -11.51 -0.30 8.55
C VAL A 330 -11.86 0.32 7.20
N GLU A 331 -13.13 0.65 7.00
CA GLU A 331 -13.61 1.49 5.91
C GLU A 331 -13.71 2.93 6.41
N ILE A 332 -13.24 3.87 5.60
CA ILE A 332 -13.49 5.29 5.71
C ILE A 332 -14.38 5.67 4.54
N THR A 333 -15.57 6.17 4.85
CA THR A 333 -16.38 6.87 3.87
C THR A 333 -16.07 8.35 3.99
N TRP A 334 -15.38 8.87 2.99
CA TRP A 334 -15.03 10.28 2.89
C TRP A 334 -16.05 11.00 2.04
N LYS A 335 -16.76 11.98 2.62
CA LYS A 335 -17.72 12.82 1.89
C LYS A 335 -17.32 14.28 1.98
N GLY A 336 -17.13 14.92 0.84
CA GLY A 336 -17.01 16.38 0.72
C GLY A 336 -15.70 16.89 0.13
N SER A 337 -15.66 18.21 -0.10
CA SER A 337 -14.51 18.97 -0.57
C SER A 337 -14.25 20.14 0.40
N GLY A 338 -13.13 20.14 1.12
CA GLY A 338 -12.69 21.25 1.99
C GLY A 338 -12.56 20.89 3.49
N ASP A 339 -12.25 21.87 4.34
CA ASP A 339 -11.89 21.66 5.77
C ASP A 339 -13.06 21.21 6.70
N GLU A 340 -14.27 21.01 6.16
CA GLU A 340 -15.44 20.48 6.89
C GLU A 340 -15.67 18.96 6.67
N GLU A 341 -14.67 18.25 6.15
CA GLU A 341 -14.71 16.82 5.87
C GLU A 341 -14.93 15.98 7.14
N LYS A 342 -16.08 15.29 7.20
CA LYS A 342 -16.31 14.24 8.19
C LYS A 342 -16.04 12.89 7.55
N ALA A 343 -14.86 12.36 7.82
CA ALA A 343 -14.56 10.96 7.61
C ALA A 343 -15.45 10.11 8.54
N GLU A 344 -16.31 9.28 7.97
CA GLU A 344 -17.05 8.27 8.72
C GLU A 344 -16.22 6.98 8.75
N LEU A 345 -15.81 6.54 9.94
CA LEU A 345 -15.01 5.33 10.10
C LEU A 345 -15.87 4.16 10.58
N LYS A 346 -15.68 3.01 9.94
CA LYS A 346 -16.37 1.75 10.28
C LYS A 346 -15.37 0.61 10.34
N VAL A 347 -15.24 -0.02 11.51
CA VAL A 347 -14.49 -1.27 11.65
C VAL A 347 -15.28 -2.37 10.93
N LEU A 348 -14.67 -2.98 9.91
CA LEU A 348 -15.28 -4.05 9.12
C LEU A 348 -14.93 -5.43 9.69
N ASN A 349 -13.68 -5.60 10.13
CA ASN A 349 -13.21 -6.82 10.78
C ASN A 349 -12.07 -6.45 11.75
N GLN A 350 -12.01 -7.15 12.88
CA GLN A 350 -10.98 -7.00 13.91
C GLN A 350 -10.58 -8.35 14.54
N ASP A 351 -10.98 -9.46 13.92
CA ASP A 351 -10.49 -10.78 14.30
C ASP A 351 -9.11 -10.99 13.66
N THR A 352 -8.07 -10.97 14.49
CA THR A 352 -6.69 -11.21 14.05
C THR A 352 -6.53 -12.58 13.39
N LYS A 353 -7.38 -13.58 13.67
CA LYS A 353 -7.32 -14.87 12.97
C LYS A 353 -7.79 -14.78 11.52
N ASP A 354 -8.71 -13.87 11.23
CA ASP A 354 -9.21 -13.60 9.88
C ASP A 354 -8.19 -12.77 9.09
N LEU A 355 -7.72 -11.68 9.69
CA LEU A 355 -6.91 -10.66 9.01
C LEU A 355 -5.41 -10.91 9.10
N GLY A 356 -4.96 -11.71 10.07
CA GLY A 356 -3.56 -11.83 10.42
C GLY A 356 -3.01 -10.58 11.09
N VAL A 357 -1.72 -10.33 10.88
CA VAL A 357 -1.01 -9.09 11.22
C VAL A 357 -0.77 -8.34 9.90
N PRO A 358 -1.71 -7.47 9.51
CA PRO A 358 -1.80 -7.02 8.12
C PRO A 358 -0.82 -5.89 7.84
N VAL A 359 0.02 -6.08 6.82
CA VAL A 359 1.05 -5.12 6.38
C VAL A 359 0.85 -4.64 4.94
N GLY A 360 0.07 -5.36 4.14
CA GLY A 360 -0.30 -4.96 2.78
C GLY A 360 -1.79 -5.13 2.52
N LEU A 361 -2.37 -4.21 1.75
CA LEU A 361 -3.78 -4.23 1.35
C LEU A 361 -3.92 -3.84 -0.11
N GLU A 362 -4.63 -4.67 -0.87
CA GLU A 362 -5.00 -4.40 -2.26
C GLU A 362 -6.49 -4.66 -2.49
N TYR A 363 -7.08 -3.92 -3.41
CA TYR A 363 -8.47 -4.10 -3.84
C TYR A 363 -8.47 -4.68 -5.26
N VAL A 364 -9.34 -5.65 -5.52
CA VAL A 364 -9.57 -6.24 -6.85
C VAL A 364 -11.07 -6.21 -7.17
N ASP A 365 -11.43 -5.79 -8.40
CA ASP A 365 -12.82 -5.62 -8.85
C ASP A 365 -13.56 -6.91 -9.19
#